data_AF-A0A3S3QZM4-F1
#
_entry.id   AF-A0A3S3QZM4-F1
#
_cell.length_a   1.000
_cell.length_b   1.000
_cell.length_c   1.000
_cell.angle_alpha   90.00
_cell.angle_beta   90.00
_cell.angle_gamma   90.00
#
_symmetry.space_group_name_H-M   'P 1'
#
loop_
_entity.id
_entity.type
_entity.pdbx_description
1 polymer ?
#
loop_
_entity_poly.entity_id
_entity_poly.type
_entity_poly.pdbx_seq_one_letter_code
_entity_poly.pdbx_strand_id
1 'polypeptide(L)'
;MKNQTKKSSKIYEDEEAGLSNVDNQEKEDGLIEDRHRDVYSTDPMNIYLREMGSLDLLSYEEEIKLAQKLEGGEGQIQRAVLRLTLGLKTLNRLKKGLDRGNMRIGSVLNGISDSDEKELEAVRTSFLECIEEANGLDKQRTDLFRELRKKADNGGEEELWREIRSIGLRIVELFQPYRVSSKKLLSTAKAVEEFNEKVRKVRVQAERESLLAGHK
;
A
#
# COMPACT_ATOMS: atom_id res chain seq x y z
N MET A 1 -42.90 20.39 51.73
CA MET A 1 -43.21 21.85 51.84
C MET A 1 -42.07 22.58 51.13
N LYS A 2 -42.27 23.02 49.89
CA LYS A 2 -42.77 24.35 49.46
C LYS A 2 -41.62 25.34 49.18
N ASN A 3 -41.46 25.62 47.88
CA ASN A 3 -41.31 26.93 47.22
C ASN A 3 -40.00 27.72 47.42
N GLN A 4 -39.28 28.03 46.32
CA GLN A 4 -39.36 29.25 45.47
C GLN A 4 -38.94 30.51 46.26
N THR A 5 -38.18 31.52 45.80
CA THR A 5 -37.94 32.11 44.47
C THR A 5 -36.99 33.32 44.64
N LYS A 6 -36.52 33.85 43.49
CA LYS A 6 -36.18 35.26 43.12
C LYS A 6 -34.70 35.46 42.78
N LYS A 7 -34.30 35.53 41.49
CA LYS A 7 -34.55 36.53 40.42
C LYS A 7 -34.02 37.94 40.73
N SER A 8 -33.11 38.40 39.89
CA SER A 8 -33.01 39.78 39.36
C SER A 8 -32.84 39.61 37.83
N SER A 9 -33.87 39.76 36.99
CA SER A 9 -34.45 41.00 36.40
C SER A 9 -33.38 41.79 35.61
N LYS A 10 -33.50 42.01 34.29
CA LYS A 10 -34.51 42.73 33.47
C LYS A 10 -34.27 42.28 31.99
N ILE A 11 -35.19 41.91 31.09
CA ILE A 11 -36.49 42.43 30.58
C ILE A 11 -36.42 43.93 30.25
N TYR A 12 -36.65 44.41 29.03
CA TYR A 12 -37.92 44.57 28.26
C TYR A 12 -37.55 45.19 26.88
N GLU A 13 -38.28 45.09 25.78
CA GLU A 13 -39.60 44.52 25.43
C GLU A 13 -39.74 44.47 23.90
N ASP A 14 -40.61 43.58 23.45
CA ASP A 14 -41.20 43.46 22.11
C ASP A 14 -41.99 44.70 21.68
N GLU A 15 -42.24 44.85 20.37
CA GLU A 15 -43.59 45.14 19.88
C GLU A 15 -43.74 44.68 18.42
N GLU A 16 -44.53 43.61 18.22
CA GLU A 16 -45.17 43.27 16.95
C GLU A 16 -46.36 44.20 16.68
N ALA A 17 -46.60 44.60 15.43
CA ALA A 17 -47.94 44.62 14.82
C ALA A 17 -47.92 45.06 13.35
N GLY A 18 -48.70 44.35 12.52
CA GLY A 18 -49.59 45.02 11.55
C GLY A 18 -49.26 44.91 10.07
N LEU A 19 -50.01 44.06 9.36
CA LEU A 19 -50.20 44.07 7.91
C LEU A 19 -51.24 45.13 7.50
N SER A 20 -50.93 45.99 6.52
CA SER A 20 -51.91 46.57 5.58
C SER A 20 -51.25 47.16 4.32
N ASN A 21 -51.41 46.45 3.19
CA ASN A 21 -51.80 46.87 1.84
C ASN A 21 -51.31 48.17 1.14
N VAL A 22 -50.68 47.89 -0.01
CA VAL A 22 -50.78 48.49 -1.37
C VAL A 22 -50.23 49.90 -1.58
N ASP A 23 -49.13 49.99 -2.35
CA ASP A 23 -49.12 50.87 -3.51
C ASP A 23 -48.41 50.22 -4.71
N ASN A 24 -49.11 50.28 -5.83
CA ASN A 24 -48.79 49.69 -7.12
C ASN A 24 -47.82 50.63 -7.85
N GLN A 25 -46.60 50.17 -8.16
CA GLN A 25 -45.81 50.77 -9.24
C GLN A 25 -45.21 49.66 -10.11
N GLU A 26 -45.88 49.43 -11.23
CA GLU A 26 -45.29 48.78 -12.40
C GLU A 26 -44.11 49.62 -12.89
N LYS A 27 -42.95 48.97 -13.08
CA LYS A 27 -42.02 49.08 -14.23
C LYS A 27 -40.65 48.51 -13.85
N GLU A 28 -40.35 47.32 -14.33
CA GLU A 28 -39.47 47.07 -15.50
C GLU A 28 -39.04 45.61 -15.49
N ASP A 29 -39.35 44.92 -16.59
CA ASP A 29 -38.76 43.64 -16.96
C ASP A 29 -37.25 43.80 -17.08
N GLY A 30 -36.54 43.50 -16.01
CA GLY A 30 -35.13 43.17 -16.04
C GLY A 30 -34.99 41.67 -15.85
N LEU A 31 -34.81 40.92 -16.93
CA LEU A 31 -34.26 39.58 -16.88
C LEU A 31 -33.04 39.63 -15.96
N ILE A 32 -33.13 39.03 -14.77
CA ILE A 32 -31.94 38.61 -14.03
C ILE A 32 -31.42 37.44 -14.84
N GLU A 33 -30.63 37.77 -15.85
CA GLU A 33 -29.73 36.81 -16.47
C GLU A 33 -28.97 36.14 -15.34
N ASP A 34 -29.16 34.83 -15.23
CA ASP A 34 -28.31 33.92 -14.48
C ASP A 34 -26.94 33.83 -15.17
N ARG A 35 -26.29 34.99 -15.34
CA ARG A 35 -24.87 35.12 -15.63
C ARG A 35 -24.12 35.07 -14.31
N HIS A 36 -24.36 34.02 -13.51
CA HIS A 36 -23.46 33.62 -12.44
C HIS A 36 -22.19 33.03 -13.05
N ARG A 37 -21.37 33.93 -13.60
CA ARG A 37 -19.95 34.03 -13.32
C ARG A 37 -19.21 32.69 -13.35
N ASP A 38 -19.08 32.11 -14.54
CA ASP A 38 -17.87 31.38 -14.95
C ASP A 38 -16.68 32.35 -15.03
N VAL A 39 -16.40 33.07 -13.95
CA VAL A 39 -15.06 33.63 -13.77
C VAL A 39 -14.23 32.40 -13.47
N TYR A 40 -13.36 32.06 -14.41
CA TYR A 40 -12.20 31.20 -14.21
C TYR A 40 -11.47 31.64 -12.95
N SER A 41 -11.93 31.15 -11.81
CA SER A 41 -11.34 31.43 -10.52
C SER A 41 -10.03 30.67 -10.51
N THR A 42 -8.93 31.41 -10.63
CA THR A 42 -7.56 30.89 -10.47
C THR A 42 -7.24 30.59 -9.01
N ASP A 43 -8.23 30.67 -8.11
CA ASP A 43 -8.09 30.25 -6.73
C ASP A 43 -7.92 28.71 -6.67
N PRO A 44 -6.79 28.22 -6.13
CA PRO A 44 -6.53 26.79 -6.00
C PRO A 44 -7.64 26.03 -5.29
N MET A 45 -8.36 26.66 -4.34
CA MET A 45 -9.48 26.01 -3.64
C MET A 45 -10.65 25.75 -4.58
N ASN A 46 -11.05 26.74 -5.39
CA ASN A 46 -12.13 26.59 -6.36
C ASN A 46 -11.79 25.56 -7.45
N ILE A 47 -10.52 25.54 -7.89
CA ILE A 47 -10.02 24.51 -8.83
C ILE A 47 -10.14 23.11 -8.21
N TYR A 48 -9.66 22.93 -6.98
CA TYR A 48 -9.72 21.65 -6.27
C TYR A 48 -11.15 21.16 -6.04
N LEU A 49 -12.05 22.04 -5.58
CA LEU A 49 -13.46 21.68 -5.34
C LEU A 49 -14.17 21.27 -6.63
N ARG A 50 -13.89 21.97 -7.75
CA ARG A 50 -14.41 21.59 -9.06
C ARG A 50 -13.86 20.24 -9.51
N GLU A 51 -12.56 20.00 -9.35
CA GLU A 51 -11.93 18.72 -9.70
C GLU A 51 -12.46 17.57 -8.84
N MET A 52 -12.53 17.74 -7.51
CA MET A 52 -13.09 16.72 -6.62
C MET A 52 -14.58 16.49 -6.83
N GLY A 53 -15.35 17.54 -7.12
CA GLY A 53 -16.79 17.44 -7.42
C GLY A 53 -17.09 16.80 -8.78
N SER A 54 -16.10 16.69 -9.66
CA SER A 54 -16.20 15.99 -10.95
C SER A 54 -15.83 14.50 -10.89
N LEU A 55 -15.37 14.01 -9.72
CA LEU A 55 -15.04 12.61 -9.52
C LEU A 55 -16.26 11.85 -9.00
N ASP A 56 -16.67 10.81 -9.72
CA ASP A 56 -17.72 9.90 -9.26
C ASP A 56 -17.25 9.11 -8.03
N LEU A 57 -18.14 8.97 -7.05
CA LEU A 57 -17.89 8.11 -5.89
C LEU A 57 -17.93 6.64 -6.32
N LEU A 58 -17.08 5.82 -5.69
CA LEU A 58 -17.10 4.38 -5.90
C LEU A 58 -18.40 3.79 -5.34
N SER A 59 -19.04 2.93 -6.11
CA SER A 59 -20.08 2.03 -5.61
C SER A 59 -19.45 0.96 -4.71
N TYR A 60 -20.27 0.34 -3.86
CA TYR A 60 -19.84 -0.76 -2.98
C TYR A 60 -19.15 -1.91 -3.77
N GLU A 61 -19.65 -2.23 -4.97
CA GLU A 61 -19.03 -3.24 -5.83
C GLU A 61 -17.65 -2.80 -6.36
N GLU A 62 -17.49 -1.53 -6.69
CA GLU A 62 -16.21 -0.97 -7.15
C GLU A 62 -15.19 -0.90 -6.01
N GLU A 63 -15.62 -0.56 -4.79
CA GLU A 63 -14.78 -0.60 -3.60
C GLU A 63 -14.25 -2.02 -3.34
N ILE A 64 -15.12 -3.05 -3.43
CA ILE A 64 -14.70 -4.45 -3.31
C ILE A 64 -13.71 -4.83 -4.41
N LYS A 65 -14.00 -4.49 -5.67
CA LYS A 65 -13.10 -4.77 -6.80
C LYS A 65 -11.73 -4.12 -6.60
N LEU A 66 -11.70 -2.89 -6.10
CA LEU A 66 -10.47 -2.18 -5.83
C LEU A 66 -9.69 -2.84 -4.67
N ALA A 67 -10.36 -3.24 -3.60
CA ALA A 67 -9.75 -3.94 -2.48
C ALA A 67 -9.14 -5.29 -2.90
N GLN A 68 -9.87 -6.09 -3.68
CA GLN A 68 -9.37 -7.35 -4.24
C GLN A 68 -8.17 -7.15 -5.16
N LYS A 69 -8.20 -6.09 -6.00
CA LYS A 69 -7.08 -5.74 -6.88
C LYS A 69 -5.84 -5.34 -6.06
N LEU A 70 -6.03 -4.56 -5.00
CA LEU A 70 -4.95 -4.16 -4.10
C LEU A 70 -4.34 -5.38 -3.42
N GLU A 71 -5.18 -6.24 -2.82
CA GLU A 71 -4.74 -7.47 -2.15
C GLU A 71 -3.99 -8.42 -3.11
N GLY A 72 -4.53 -8.64 -4.31
CA GLY A 72 -3.86 -9.41 -5.36
C GLY A 72 -2.51 -8.81 -5.78
N GLY A 73 -2.40 -7.48 -5.79
CA GLY A 73 -1.15 -6.76 -6.03
C GLY A 73 -0.13 -6.99 -4.91
N GLU A 74 -0.54 -6.84 -3.65
CA GLU A 74 0.31 -7.12 -2.49
C GLU A 74 0.81 -8.56 -2.49
N GLY A 75 -0.07 -9.53 -2.76
CA GLY A 75 0.27 -10.94 -2.87
C GLY A 75 1.25 -11.23 -4.01
N GLN A 76 1.19 -10.52 -5.14
CA GLN A 76 2.18 -10.65 -6.21
C GLN A 76 3.57 -10.16 -5.78
N ILE A 77 3.63 -9.02 -5.10
CA ILE A 77 4.89 -8.48 -4.56
C ILE A 77 5.48 -9.47 -3.54
N GLN A 78 4.66 -9.98 -2.63
CA GLN A 78 5.09 -10.98 -1.64
C GLN A 78 5.68 -12.22 -2.30
N ARG A 79 4.96 -12.84 -3.24
CA ARG A 79 5.44 -14.04 -3.95
C ARG A 79 6.73 -13.78 -4.73
N ALA A 80 6.84 -12.63 -5.39
CA ALA A 80 8.03 -12.29 -6.17
C ALA A 80 9.26 -12.08 -5.27
N VAL A 81 9.10 -11.33 -4.18
CA VAL A 81 10.21 -11.03 -3.26
C VAL A 81 10.64 -12.27 -2.47
N LEU A 82 9.70 -13.03 -1.91
CA LEU A 82 10.01 -14.19 -1.04
C LEU A 82 10.63 -15.36 -1.79
N ARG A 83 10.39 -15.47 -3.12
CA ARG A 83 11.09 -16.44 -3.96
C ARG A 83 12.60 -16.20 -4.03
N LEU A 84 13.06 -14.96 -3.79
CA LEU A 84 14.46 -14.57 -3.85
C LEU A 84 15.18 -14.80 -2.51
N THR A 85 16.50 -15.01 -2.57
CA THR A 85 17.37 -15.06 -1.38
C THR A 85 17.36 -13.75 -0.59
N LEU A 86 17.24 -12.62 -1.30
CA LEU A 86 17.10 -11.31 -0.65
C LEU A 86 15.80 -11.17 0.14
N GLY A 87 14.70 -11.80 -0.32
CA GLY A 87 13.42 -11.78 0.38
C GLY A 87 13.53 -12.35 1.79
N LEU A 88 14.30 -13.44 1.95
CA LEU A 88 14.51 -14.04 3.25
C LEU A 88 15.36 -13.18 4.19
N LYS A 89 16.32 -12.40 3.66
CA LYS A 89 17.04 -11.40 4.48
C LYS A 89 16.07 -10.38 5.07
N THR A 90 15.05 -9.99 4.32
CA THR A 90 14.00 -9.09 4.80
C THR A 90 13.13 -9.75 5.86
N LEU A 91 12.71 -11.01 5.68
CA LEU A 91 12.00 -11.77 6.72
C LEU A 91 12.83 -11.88 8.01
N ASN A 92 14.12 -12.20 7.90
CA ASN A 92 15.02 -12.26 9.05
C ASN A 92 15.20 -10.91 9.76
N ARG A 93 15.16 -9.80 9.03
CA ARG A 93 15.15 -8.46 9.61
C ARG A 93 13.84 -8.19 10.38
N LEU A 94 12.71 -8.62 9.83
CA LEU A 94 11.41 -8.52 10.50
C LEU A 94 11.38 -9.36 11.78
N LYS A 95 11.85 -10.62 11.71
CA LYS A 95 12.03 -11.50 12.87
C LYS A 95 12.84 -10.83 13.98
N LYS A 96 14.02 -10.29 13.66
CA LYS A 96 14.85 -9.57 14.65
C LYS A 96 14.11 -8.36 15.26
N GLY A 97 13.29 -7.65 14.48
CA GLY A 97 12.50 -6.54 14.97
C GLY A 97 11.40 -6.99 15.93
N LEU A 98 10.73 -8.09 15.62
CA LEU A 98 9.73 -8.74 16.47
C LEU A 98 10.38 -9.28 17.74
N ASP A 99 11.45 -10.09 17.65
CA ASP A 99 12.14 -10.70 18.81
C ASP A 99 12.60 -9.65 19.83
N ARG A 100 13.04 -8.47 19.36
CA ARG A 100 13.49 -7.36 20.23
C ARG A 100 12.33 -6.55 20.83
N GLY A 101 11.09 -6.79 20.43
CA GLY A 101 9.93 -5.99 20.83
C GLY A 101 9.87 -4.60 20.18
N ASN A 102 10.70 -4.32 19.17
CA ASN A 102 10.73 -3.02 18.48
C ASN A 102 9.56 -2.87 17.48
N MET A 103 8.89 -3.97 17.14
CA MET A 103 7.81 -4.02 16.18
C MET A 103 6.70 -4.92 16.72
N ARG A 104 5.44 -4.52 16.47
CA ARG A 104 4.27 -5.37 16.72
C ARG A 104 3.94 -6.21 15.49
N ILE A 105 3.35 -7.39 15.70
CA ILE A 105 2.98 -8.29 14.60
C ILE A 105 1.96 -7.66 13.65
N GLY A 106 0.98 -6.89 14.15
CA GLY A 106 0.02 -6.13 13.33
C GLY A 106 0.65 -5.03 12.45
N SER A 107 1.90 -4.62 12.73
CA SER A 107 2.65 -3.70 11.85
C SER A 107 3.41 -4.42 10.72
N VAL A 108 3.53 -5.74 10.84
CA VAL A 108 4.22 -6.62 9.88
C VAL A 108 3.21 -7.31 8.98
N LEU A 109 2.07 -7.71 9.52
CA LEU A 109 1.04 -8.46 8.83
C LEU A 109 -0.25 -7.62 8.72
N ASN A 110 -0.82 -7.56 7.52
CA ASN A 110 -2.09 -6.91 7.24
C ASN A 110 -3.26 -7.86 7.56
N GLY A 111 -4.41 -7.30 7.94
CA GLY A 111 -5.66 -8.08 8.09
C GLY A 111 -5.78 -8.86 9.40
N ILE A 112 -4.96 -8.57 10.39
CA ILE A 112 -5.08 -9.12 11.74
C ILE A 112 -5.80 -8.12 12.63
N SER A 113 -6.71 -8.60 13.48
CA SER A 113 -7.38 -7.77 14.48
C SER A 113 -6.46 -7.50 15.67
N ASP A 114 -6.38 -6.24 16.10
CA ASP A 114 -5.61 -5.84 17.28
C ASP A 114 -6.38 -6.07 18.61
N SER A 115 -7.53 -6.76 18.56
CA SER A 115 -8.44 -6.86 19.72
C SER A 115 -8.11 -7.99 20.70
N ASP A 116 -7.39 -9.03 20.27
CA ASP A 116 -7.02 -10.19 21.11
C ASP A 116 -5.50 -10.39 21.15
N GLU A 117 -4.89 -10.03 22.27
CA GLU A 117 -3.44 -10.16 22.48
C GLU A 117 -2.97 -11.63 22.46
N LYS A 118 -3.80 -12.58 22.90
CA LYS A 118 -3.42 -14.01 22.88
C LYS A 118 -3.40 -14.53 21.45
N GLU A 119 -4.37 -14.12 20.63
CA GLU A 119 -4.38 -14.45 19.21
C GLU A 119 -3.19 -13.85 18.48
N LEU A 120 -2.86 -12.58 18.76
CA LEU A 120 -1.68 -11.92 18.20
C LEU A 120 -0.38 -12.64 18.55
N GLU A 121 -0.20 -13.07 19.79
CA GLU A 121 0.99 -13.80 20.21
C GLU A 121 1.07 -15.21 19.61
N ALA A 122 -0.08 -15.89 19.43
CA ALA A 122 -0.13 -17.17 18.70
C ALA A 122 0.27 -16.99 17.22
N VAL A 123 -0.28 -15.98 16.54
CA VAL A 123 0.07 -15.65 15.14
C VAL A 123 1.54 -15.26 15.03
N ARG A 124 2.05 -14.47 15.97
CA ARG A 124 3.47 -14.10 16.02
C ARG A 124 4.36 -15.33 16.14
N THR A 125 4.06 -16.23 17.07
CA THR A 125 4.86 -17.45 17.29
C THR A 125 4.89 -18.31 16.03
N SER A 126 3.71 -18.58 15.46
CA SER A 126 3.58 -19.36 14.23
C SER A 126 4.31 -18.71 13.05
N PHE A 127 4.20 -17.38 12.88
CA PHE A 127 4.93 -16.65 11.84
C PHE A 127 6.45 -16.74 12.01
N LEU A 128 6.96 -16.67 13.25
CA LEU A 128 8.38 -16.80 13.54
C LEU A 128 8.89 -18.22 13.25
N GLU A 129 8.09 -19.25 13.54
CA GLU A 129 8.40 -20.65 13.19
C GLU A 129 8.50 -20.83 11.66
N CYS A 130 7.58 -20.26 10.88
CA CYS A 130 7.67 -20.27 9.41
C CYS A 130 8.95 -19.60 8.89
N ILE A 131 9.44 -18.54 9.55
CA ILE A 131 10.72 -17.91 9.19
C ILE A 131 11.90 -18.86 9.43
N GLU A 132 11.90 -19.61 10.54
CA GLU A 132 12.96 -20.57 10.82
C GLU A 132 12.93 -21.76 9.85
N GLU A 133 11.74 -22.25 9.49
CA GLU A 133 11.60 -23.27 8.44
C GLU A 133 12.11 -22.77 7.08
N ALA A 134 11.74 -21.53 6.71
CA ALA A 134 12.22 -20.91 5.48
C ALA A 134 13.76 -20.70 5.49
N ASN A 135 14.36 -20.43 6.64
CA ASN A 135 15.82 -20.40 6.82
C ASN A 135 16.46 -21.78 6.59
N GLY A 136 15.81 -22.86 7.01
CA GLY A 136 16.24 -24.22 6.71
C GLY A 136 16.26 -24.50 5.21
N LEU A 137 15.18 -24.15 4.52
CA LEU A 137 15.06 -24.28 3.07
C LEU A 137 16.09 -23.42 2.31
N ASP A 138 16.33 -22.19 2.75
CA ASP A 138 17.30 -21.32 2.09
C ASP A 138 18.76 -21.75 2.26
N LYS A 139 19.08 -22.44 3.38
CA LYS A 139 20.39 -23.08 3.51
C LYS A 139 20.58 -24.15 2.42
N GLN A 140 19.60 -25.02 2.22
CA GLN A 140 19.62 -26.02 1.14
C GLN A 140 19.77 -25.34 -0.23
N ARG A 141 18.99 -24.28 -0.49
CA ARG A 141 19.11 -23.47 -1.71
C ARG A 141 20.51 -22.88 -1.90
N THR A 142 21.12 -22.38 -0.83
CA THR A 142 22.47 -21.78 -0.85
C THR A 142 23.55 -22.83 -1.12
N ASP A 143 23.37 -24.04 -0.59
CA ASP A 143 24.28 -25.15 -0.86
C ASP A 143 24.21 -25.58 -2.33
N LEU A 144 23.01 -25.66 -2.92
CA LEU A 144 22.82 -25.90 -4.35
C LEU A 144 23.46 -24.81 -5.22
N PHE A 145 23.37 -23.54 -4.83
CA PHE A 145 24.10 -22.47 -5.53
C PHE A 145 25.62 -22.68 -5.49
N ARG A 146 26.16 -23.21 -4.38
CA ARG A 146 27.59 -23.51 -4.26
C ARG A 146 27.98 -24.70 -5.13
N GLU A 147 27.12 -25.70 -5.27
CA GLU A 147 27.31 -26.83 -6.18
C GLU A 147 27.25 -26.40 -7.65
N LEU A 148 26.29 -25.56 -8.00
CA LEU A 148 26.16 -25.00 -9.34
C LEU A 148 27.45 -24.29 -9.77
N ARG A 149 28.04 -23.48 -8.88
CA ARG A 149 29.32 -22.81 -9.14
C ARG A 149 30.47 -23.80 -9.42
N LYS A 150 30.45 -25.00 -8.84
CA LYS A 150 31.48 -26.03 -9.07
C LYS A 150 31.27 -26.82 -10.35
N LYS A 151 30.01 -26.94 -10.83
CA LYS A 151 29.60 -27.77 -11.96
C LYS A 151 29.39 -26.99 -13.27
N ALA A 152 29.85 -25.74 -13.34
CA ALA A 152 29.56 -24.80 -14.44
C ALA A 152 30.00 -25.24 -15.86
N ASP A 153 30.61 -26.42 -16.01
CA ASP A 153 31.22 -26.90 -17.26
C ASP A 153 30.70 -28.29 -17.71
N ASN A 154 29.92 -29.01 -16.88
CA ASN A 154 29.72 -30.46 -17.05
C ASN A 154 28.28 -30.92 -17.38
N GLY A 155 27.35 -30.00 -17.66
CA GLY A 155 25.95 -30.36 -17.94
C GLY A 155 25.20 -30.87 -16.69
N GLY A 156 23.95 -30.46 -16.52
CA GLY A 156 23.15 -30.73 -15.31
C GLY A 156 22.84 -29.49 -14.46
N GLU A 157 23.22 -28.30 -14.93
CA GLU A 157 22.82 -27.03 -14.31
C GLU A 157 21.30 -26.84 -14.28
N GLU A 158 20.60 -27.31 -15.33
CA GLU A 158 19.16 -27.13 -15.44
C GLU A 158 18.39 -27.81 -14.29
N GLU A 159 18.82 -28.99 -13.87
CA GLU A 159 18.21 -29.73 -12.76
C GLU A 159 18.44 -28.98 -11.43
N LEU A 160 19.67 -28.52 -11.20
CA LEU A 160 20.01 -27.70 -10.02
C LEU A 160 19.18 -26.41 -10.00
N TRP A 161 19.04 -25.75 -11.15
CA TRP A 161 18.19 -24.56 -11.27
C TRP A 161 16.71 -24.85 -11.04
N ARG A 162 16.22 -26.02 -11.45
CA ARG A 162 14.84 -26.45 -11.20
C ARG A 162 14.62 -26.67 -9.71
N GLU A 163 15.55 -27.32 -9.03
CA GLU A 163 15.48 -27.56 -7.58
C GLU A 163 15.58 -26.25 -6.79
N ILE A 164 16.51 -25.36 -7.14
CA ILE A 164 16.61 -24.02 -6.53
C ILE A 164 15.30 -23.24 -6.65
N ARG A 165 14.64 -23.32 -7.82
CA ARG A 165 13.33 -22.68 -8.05
C ARG A 165 12.23 -23.35 -7.23
N SER A 166 12.22 -24.67 -7.17
CA SER A 166 11.27 -25.46 -6.35
C SER A 166 11.35 -25.06 -4.88
N ILE A 167 12.55 -24.96 -4.31
CA ILE A 167 12.75 -24.49 -2.93
C ILE A 167 12.21 -23.07 -2.75
N GLY A 168 12.46 -22.17 -3.72
CA GLY A 168 11.91 -20.82 -3.69
C GLY A 168 10.37 -20.78 -3.68
N LEU A 169 9.71 -21.72 -4.36
CA LEU A 169 8.24 -21.86 -4.34
C LEU A 169 7.74 -22.40 -3.00
N ARG A 170 8.42 -23.41 -2.44
CA ARG A 170 8.10 -23.96 -1.10
C ARG A 170 8.19 -22.89 -0.02
N ILE A 171 9.22 -22.03 -0.07
CA ILE A 171 9.32 -20.88 0.84
C ILE A 171 8.10 -19.96 0.71
N VAL A 172 7.67 -19.68 -0.52
CA VAL A 172 6.49 -18.83 -0.75
C VAL A 172 5.21 -19.46 -0.19
N GLU A 173 5.06 -20.79 -0.29
CA GLU A 173 3.92 -21.54 0.25
C GLU A 173 3.80 -21.41 1.77
N LEU A 174 4.92 -21.46 2.50
CA LEU A 174 4.93 -21.25 3.96
C LEU A 174 4.30 -19.91 4.38
N PHE A 175 4.42 -18.90 3.53
CA PHE A 175 3.90 -17.56 3.81
C PHE A 175 2.56 -17.25 3.17
N GLN A 176 1.92 -18.19 2.45
CA GLN A 176 0.60 -17.95 1.85
C GLN A 176 -0.50 -17.57 2.86
N PRO A 177 -0.55 -18.15 4.07
CA PRO A 177 -1.55 -17.77 5.07
C PRO A 177 -1.37 -16.35 5.60
N TYR A 178 -0.19 -15.75 5.44
CA TYR A 178 0.14 -14.46 6.02
C TYR A 178 0.19 -13.37 4.95
N ARG A 179 -0.47 -12.25 5.22
CA ARG A 179 -0.41 -11.05 4.37
C ARG A 179 0.69 -10.12 4.87
N VAL A 180 1.92 -10.32 4.43
CA VAL A 180 3.04 -9.47 4.84
C VAL A 180 2.88 -8.07 4.23
N SER A 181 3.01 -7.04 5.06
CA SER A 181 2.86 -5.66 4.64
C SER A 181 3.80 -5.32 3.47
N SER A 182 3.19 -4.92 2.35
CA SER A 182 3.87 -4.54 1.11
C SER A 182 4.96 -3.49 1.34
N LYS A 183 4.74 -2.53 2.24
CA LYS A 183 5.71 -1.50 2.64
C LYS A 183 7.03 -2.09 3.14
N LYS A 184 6.99 -3.22 3.87
CA LYS A 184 8.19 -3.87 4.41
C LYS A 184 8.99 -4.56 3.31
N LEU A 185 8.31 -5.12 2.32
CA LEU A 185 8.91 -5.83 1.18
C LEU A 185 9.38 -4.90 0.07
N LEU A 186 8.77 -3.72 -0.08
CA LEU A 186 9.05 -2.76 -1.15
C LEU A 186 10.53 -2.33 -1.19
N SER A 187 11.18 -2.22 -0.03
CA SER A 187 12.61 -1.93 0.06
C SER A 187 13.47 -2.96 -0.70
N THR A 188 13.06 -4.23 -0.66
CA THR A 188 13.77 -5.32 -1.36
C THR A 188 13.44 -5.33 -2.84
N ALA A 189 12.16 -5.11 -3.19
CA ALA A 189 11.73 -4.98 -4.58
C ALA A 189 12.49 -3.86 -5.30
N LYS A 190 12.58 -2.66 -4.69
CA LYS A 190 13.35 -1.53 -5.21
C LYS A 190 14.84 -1.86 -5.38
N ALA A 191 15.45 -2.53 -4.40
CA ALA A 191 16.85 -2.94 -4.51
C ALA A 191 17.10 -3.89 -5.70
N VAL A 192 16.13 -4.77 -6.01
CA VAL A 192 16.18 -5.66 -7.18
C VAL A 192 15.99 -4.88 -8.48
N GLU A 193 15.07 -3.92 -8.52
CA GLU A 193 14.87 -3.02 -9.67
C GLU A 193 16.14 -2.21 -9.98
N GLU A 194 16.73 -1.58 -8.97
CA GLU A 194 18.00 -0.82 -9.12
C GLU A 194 19.14 -1.71 -9.61
N PHE A 195 19.22 -2.95 -9.13
CA PHE A 195 20.20 -3.92 -9.62
C PHE A 195 19.96 -4.27 -11.09
N ASN A 196 18.71 -4.49 -11.49
CA ASN A 196 18.34 -4.77 -12.87
C ASN A 196 18.71 -3.60 -13.82
N GLU A 197 18.48 -2.36 -13.40
CA GLU A 197 18.89 -1.19 -14.17
C GLU A 197 20.41 -1.12 -14.37
N LYS A 198 21.19 -1.41 -13.34
CA LYS A 198 22.66 -1.45 -13.41
C LYS A 198 23.13 -2.53 -14.39
N VAL A 199 22.57 -3.74 -14.29
CA VAL A 199 22.88 -4.85 -15.21
C VAL A 199 22.54 -4.48 -16.65
N ARG A 200 21.38 -3.86 -16.89
CA ARG A 200 20.98 -3.39 -18.22
C ARG A 200 21.97 -2.38 -18.80
N LYS A 201 22.43 -1.42 -18.01
CA LYS A 201 23.43 -0.42 -18.44
C LYS A 201 24.75 -1.09 -18.85
N VAL A 202 25.25 -2.02 -18.05
CA VAL A 202 26.48 -2.77 -18.34
C VAL A 202 26.32 -3.60 -19.62
N ARG A 203 25.18 -4.26 -19.82
CA ARG A 203 24.91 -5.03 -21.04
C ARG A 203 24.94 -4.15 -22.29
N VAL A 204 24.26 -3.01 -22.26
CA VAL A 204 24.23 -2.07 -23.40
C VAL A 204 25.62 -1.53 -23.71
N GLN A 205 26.43 -1.26 -22.68
CA GLN A 205 27.81 -0.84 -22.86
C GLN A 205 28.67 -1.94 -23.51
N ALA A 206 28.57 -3.18 -23.02
CA ALA A 206 29.30 -4.32 -23.57
C ALA A 206 28.92 -4.60 -25.03
N GLU A 207 27.63 -4.53 -25.38
CA GLU A 207 27.16 -4.66 -26.77
C GLU A 207 27.73 -3.56 -27.66
N ARG A 208 27.74 -2.30 -27.19
CA ARG A 208 28.32 -1.17 -27.92
C ARG A 208 29.81 -1.35 -28.16
N GLU A 209 30.57 -1.75 -27.15
CA GLU A 209 32.01 -1.99 -27.26
C GLU A 209 32.31 -3.14 -28.23
N SER A 210 31.52 -4.22 -28.20
CA SER A 210 31.63 -5.34 -29.16
C SER A 210 31.37 -4.91 -30.60
N LEU A 211 30.36 -4.06 -30.84
CA LEU A 211 30.05 -3.55 -32.18
C LEU A 211 31.18 -2.64 -32.72
N LEU A 212 31.77 -1.80 -31.86
CA LEU A 212 32.89 -0.94 -32.24
C LEU A 212 34.18 -1.73 -32.50
N ALA A 213 34.39 -2.87 -31.82
CA ALA A 213 35.53 -3.75 -32.03
C ALA A 213 35.43 -4.56 -33.34
N GLY A 214 34.23 -4.91 -33.80
CA GLY A 214 34.01 -5.62 -35.07
C GLY A 214 34.15 -4.75 -36.34
N HIS A 215 34.36 -3.44 -36.19
CA HIS A 215 34.57 -2.48 -37.29
C HIS A 215 36.04 -2.05 -37.47
N LYS A 216 37.00 -2.76 -36.86
CA LYS A 216 38.44 -2.63 -37.11
C LYS A 216 38.97 -3.88 -37.80
#